data_AF-T1CWA3-F1
#
_entry.id   AF-T1CWA3-F1
#
_cell.length_a   1.000
_cell.length_b   1.000
_cell.length_c   1.000
_cell.angle_alpha   90.00
_cell.angle_beta   90.00
_cell.angle_gamma   90.00
#
_symmetry.space_group_name_H-M   'P 1'
#
loop_
_entity.id
_entity.type
_entity.pdbx_description
1 polymer ?
#
loop_
_entity_poly.entity_id
_entity_poly.type
_entity_poly.pdbx_seq_one_letter_code
_entity_poly.pdbx_strand_id
1 'polypeptide(L)'
;MQLFVFMRKVKNMLKMIRGRRWGLLWDRMPFAKVIFTLTNFIPHPQSYKYIILGGHGVGLTAFLHYLESIHAKPCQVLTYEAVRPFIFWRKFNGFSKQSSDGLVFDKAPLNAYAPSIFKSLKYKVPLYQIIRDPISIIKSNINVSMFHAISKINSQEDASNYLFLTIDHIEHLMFHFTSERALVSHIASEVHYLRMRDIDDSGMLHTMQSFASKFGYNLDSQSSDVVGGGANLPLKAQTTNFQAHIFLPNFISQIIPQLIWIPFKNPLSRARFFLDVFLMFLNIIMRFSSSLHLLVSMGNLSKKSI
;
A
#
# COMPACT_ATOMS: atom_id res chain seq x y z
N MET A 1 0.50 28.67 -27.36
CA MET A 1 0.16 27.23 -27.43
C MET A 1 0.34 26.50 -26.08
N GLN A 2 1.45 26.68 -25.36
CA GLN A 2 1.72 25.98 -24.08
C GLN A 2 0.73 26.30 -22.94
N LEU A 3 0.28 27.56 -22.82
CA LEU A 3 -0.69 27.98 -21.79
C LEU A 3 -2.05 27.28 -21.94
N PHE A 4 -2.49 27.06 -23.18
CA PHE A 4 -3.78 26.41 -23.47
C PHE A 4 -3.73 24.91 -23.12
N VAL A 5 -2.60 24.26 -23.42
CA VAL A 5 -2.33 22.86 -23.01
C VAL A 5 -2.27 22.75 -21.49
N PHE A 6 -1.64 23.70 -20.80
CA PHE A 6 -1.59 23.75 -19.34
C PHE A 6 -2.99 23.91 -18.73
N MET A 7 -3.80 24.87 -19.20
CA MET A 7 -5.17 25.06 -18.71
C MET A 7 -6.05 23.82 -18.95
N ARG A 8 -5.88 23.12 -20.08
CA ARG A 8 -6.59 21.86 -20.36
C ARG A 8 -6.18 20.76 -19.37
N LYS A 9 -4.89 20.65 -19.03
CA LYS A 9 -4.40 19.71 -18.00
C LYS A 9 -4.97 20.04 -16.62
N VAL A 10 -5.00 21.32 -16.22
CA VAL A 10 -5.59 21.76 -14.95
C VAL A 10 -7.09 21.47 -14.87
N LYS A 11 -7.87 21.77 -15.93
CA LYS A 11 -9.30 21.43 -15.98
C LYS A 11 -9.55 19.92 -15.85
N ASN A 12 -8.74 19.10 -16.53
CA ASN A 12 -8.83 17.64 -16.41
C ASN A 12 -8.48 17.17 -14.99
N MET A 13 -7.47 17.76 -14.36
CA MET A 13 -7.11 17.48 -12.97
C MET A 13 -8.27 17.81 -12.02
N LEU A 14 -8.87 18.99 -12.14
CA LEU A 14 -10.03 19.40 -11.34
C LEU A 14 -11.24 18.49 -11.54
N LYS A 15 -11.49 18.03 -12.78
CA LYS A 15 -12.53 17.01 -13.06
C LYS A 15 -12.23 15.67 -12.38
N MET A 16 -10.98 15.20 -12.39
CA MET A 16 -10.58 13.96 -11.71
C MET A 16 -10.75 14.07 -10.19
N ILE A 17 -10.35 15.21 -9.59
CA ILE A 17 -10.54 15.51 -8.16
C ILE A 17 -12.03 15.53 -7.82
N ARG A 18 -12.84 16.28 -8.58
CA ARG A 18 -14.29 16.38 -8.35
C ARG A 18 -15.01 15.04 -8.52
N GLY A 19 -14.56 14.23 -9.47
CA GLY A 19 -15.05 12.88 -9.70
C GLY A 19 -14.51 11.83 -8.71
N ARG A 20 -13.73 12.23 -7.70
CA ARG A 20 -13.09 11.34 -6.70
C ARG A 20 -12.24 10.22 -7.33
N ARG A 21 -11.76 10.42 -8.57
CA ARG A 21 -10.93 9.45 -9.31
C ARG A 21 -9.46 9.58 -8.90
N TRP A 22 -9.19 9.44 -7.61
CA TRP A 22 -7.87 9.67 -7.01
C TRP A 22 -6.80 8.71 -7.55
N GLY A 23 -7.16 7.47 -7.90
CA GLY A 23 -6.24 6.54 -8.58
C GLY A 23 -5.79 7.05 -9.95
N LEU A 24 -6.72 7.54 -10.77
CA LEU A 24 -6.38 8.09 -12.09
C LEU A 24 -5.53 9.38 -11.99
N LEU A 25 -5.79 10.19 -10.97
CA LEU A 25 -4.99 11.38 -10.66
C LEU A 25 -3.54 10.99 -10.27
N TRP A 26 -3.41 9.94 -9.46
CA TRP A 26 -2.14 9.38 -9.01
C TRP A 26 -1.29 8.88 -10.19
N ASP A 27 -1.90 8.18 -11.13
CA ASP A 27 -1.18 7.59 -12.26
C ASP A 27 -0.75 8.63 -13.30
N ARG A 28 -1.56 9.66 -13.52
CA ARG A 28 -1.30 10.67 -14.57
C ARG A 28 -0.38 11.82 -14.12
N MET A 29 -0.01 11.90 -12.84
CA MET A 29 0.76 13.01 -12.31
C MET A 29 1.96 12.52 -11.48
N PRO A 30 3.13 12.30 -12.12
CA PRO A 30 4.32 11.82 -11.40
C PRO A 30 4.74 12.76 -10.26
N PHE A 31 4.56 14.08 -10.42
CA PHE A 31 4.81 15.05 -9.34
C PHE A 31 3.81 14.93 -8.18
N ALA A 32 2.58 14.49 -8.44
CA ALA A 32 1.60 14.29 -7.40
C ALA A 32 2.01 13.13 -6.50
N LYS A 33 2.60 12.05 -7.03
CA LYS A 33 3.18 10.95 -6.23
C LYS A 33 4.22 11.47 -5.24
N VAL A 34 5.09 12.39 -5.66
CA VAL A 34 6.08 13.03 -4.78
C VAL A 34 5.39 13.85 -3.69
N ILE A 35 4.54 14.82 -4.06
CA ILE A 35 3.83 15.69 -3.10
C ILE A 35 3.03 14.87 -2.10
N PHE A 36 2.32 13.86 -2.57
CA PHE A 36 1.53 12.97 -1.72
C PHE A 36 2.39 12.10 -0.82
N THR A 37 3.55 11.64 -1.28
CA THR A 37 4.48 10.92 -0.42
C THR A 37 4.99 11.83 0.71
N LEU A 38 5.26 13.10 0.42
CA LEU A 38 5.73 14.08 1.41
C LEU A 38 4.73 14.32 2.56
N THR A 39 3.44 14.05 2.35
CA THR A 39 2.42 14.17 3.42
C THR A 39 2.71 13.29 4.63
N ASN A 40 3.50 12.23 4.46
CA ASN A 40 3.88 11.32 5.54
C ASN A 40 4.98 11.86 6.46
N PHE A 41 5.61 13.00 6.13
CA PHE A 41 6.49 13.71 7.05
C PHE A 41 5.75 14.54 8.10
N ILE A 42 4.43 14.72 7.96
CA ILE A 42 3.62 15.40 8.95
C ILE A 42 3.68 14.58 10.25
N PRO A 43 4.02 15.20 11.40
CA PRO A 43 4.01 14.52 12.69
C PRO A 43 2.66 13.84 12.94
N HIS A 44 2.70 12.58 13.32
CA HIS A 44 1.51 11.76 13.56
C HIS A 44 1.75 10.85 14.77
N PRO A 45 0.70 10.50 15.53
CA PRO A 45 0.79 9.43 16.50
C PRO A 45 1.18 8.13 15.78
N GLN A 46 1.99 7.31 16.42
CA GLN A 46 2.48 6.04 15.89
C GLN A 46 2.01 4.94 16.84
N SER A 47 1.00 4.18 16.42
CA SER A 47 0.36 3.12 17.23
C SER A 47 0.50 1.72 16.63
N TYR A 48 1.38 1.55 15.64
CA TYR A 48 1.66 0.23 15.09
C TYR A 48 2.32 -0.67 16.15
N LYS A 49 1.97 -1.95 16.13
CA LYS A 49 2.36 -2.97 17.10
C LYS A 49 3.29 -4.03 16.52
N TYR A 50 3.31 -4.20 15.20
CA TYR A 50 4.15 -5.18 14.51
C TYR A 50 4.46 -4.79 13.07
N ILE A 51 5.48 -5.40 12.49
CA ILE A 51 5.87 -5.24 11.09
C ILE A 51 5.79 -6.60 10.39
N ILE A 52 5.26 -6.62 9.17
CA ILE A 52 5.28 -7.79 8.29
C ILE A 52 6.06 -7.42 7.03
N LEU A 53 7.08 -8.22 6.75
CA LEU A 53 7.81 -8.20 5.50
C LEU A 53 7.44 -9.43 4.69
N GLY A 54 6.97 -9.21 3.47
CA GLY A 54 6.69 -10.25 2.49
C GLY A 54 6.77 -9.69 1.08
N GLY A 55 6.78 -10.57 0.10
CA GLY A 55 6.80 -10.17 -1.30
C GLY A 55 5.80 -10.96 -2.13
N HIS A 56 5.91 -10.83 -3.45
CA HIS A 56 5.17 -11.68 -4.36
C HIS A 56 5.67 -13.14 -4.24
N GLY A 57 4.73 -14.09 -4.26
CA GLY A 57 5.06 -15.51 -4.25
C GLY A 57 5.47 -16.10 -2.90
N VAL A 58 5.53 -15.34 -1.79
CA VAL A 58 5.86 -15.90 -0.45
C VAL A 58 4.66 -16.32 0.38
N GLY A 59 3.42 -16.16 -0.10
CA GLY A 59 2.23 -16.46 0.69
C GLY A 59 1.77 -15.33 1.63
N LEU A 60 2.25 -14.10 1.40
CA LEU A 60 1.85 -12.91 2.17
C LEU A 60 0.32 -12.74 2.20
N THR A 61 -0.37 -12.87 1.07
CA THR A 61 -1.83 -12.69 0.99
C THR A 61 -2.59 -13.65 1.88
N ALA A 62 -2.19 -14.93 1.92
CA ALA A 62 -2.81 -15.92 2.80
C ALA A 62 -2.60 -15.54 4.27
N PHE A 63 -1.38 -15.16 4.64
CA PHE A 63 -1.07 -14.74 6.00
C PHE A 63 -1.87 -13.50 6.43
N LEU A 64 -2.01 -12.49 5.56
CA LEU A 64 -2.82 -11.31 5.83
C LEU A 64 -4.30 -11.66 6.07
N HIS A 65 -4.84 -12.62 5.31
CA HIS A 65 -6.22 -13.08 5.48
C HIS A 65 -6.47 -13.66 6.88
N TYR A 66 -5.58 -14.52 7.38
CA TYR A 66 -5.69 -15.08 8.72
C TYR A 66 -5.45 -14.03 9.83
N LEU A 67 -4.58 -13.05 9.60
CA LEU A 67 -4.42 -11.92 10.51
C LEU A 67 -5.70 -11.07 10.60
N GLU A 68 -6.41 -10.89 9.50
CA GLU A 68 -7.71 -10.21 9.50
C GLU A 68 -8.76 -11.00 10.29
N SER A 69 -8.76 -12.34 10.22
CA SER A 69 -9.70 -13.18 10.96
C SER A 69 -9.51 -13.13 12.48
N ILE A 70 -8.29 -12.87 12.96
CA ILE A 70 -8.02 -12.61 14.40
C ILE A 70 -8.06 -11.11 14.74
N HIS A 71 -8.56 -10.27 13.84
CA HIS A 71 -8.65 -8.82 14.02
C HIS A 71 -7.31 -8.12 14.32
N ALA A 72 -6.20 -8.66 13.78
CA ALA A 72 -4.87 -8.05 13.93
C ALA A 72 -4.67 -6.82 13.03
N LYS A 73 -5.61 -6.49 12.14
CA LYS A 73 -5.64 -5.25 11.32
C LYS A 73 -4.33 -4.93 10.59
N PRO A 74 -3.79 -5.84 9.77
CA PRO A 74 -2.61 -5.54 8.97
C PRO A 74 -2.91 -4.44 7.94
N CYS A 75 -1.93 -3.58 7.63
CA CYS A 75 -2.09 -2.53 6.63
C CYS A 75 -0.87 -2.36 5.73
N GLN A 76 -1.10 -2.54 4.42
CA GLN A 76 -0.13 -2.22 3.38
C GLN A 76 0.12 -0.71 3.32
N VAL A 77 1.37 -0.32 3.54
CA VAL A 77 1.80 1.09 3.54
C VAL A 77 2.18 1.61 2.16
N LEU A 78 2.42 0.69 1.22
CA LEU A 78 2.77 0.99 -0.17
C LEU A 78 1.60 0.72 -1.13
N THR A 79 1.55 1.47 -2.22
CA THR A 79 0.66 1.23 -3.36
C THR A 79 1.42 1.57 -4.64
N TYR A 80 1.54 0.61 -5.57
CA TYR A 80 2.42 0.73 -6.75
C TYR A 80 3.80 1.32 -6.40
N GLU A 81 4.45 0.73 -5.38
CA GLU A 81 5.82 1.06 -4.91
C GLU A 81 6.01 2.47 -4.32
N ALA A 82 4.93 3.18 -4.05
CA ALA A 82 4.97 4.48 -3.39
C ALA A 82 4.21 4.46 -2.06
N VAL A 83 4.72 5.22 -1.08
CA VAL A 83 4.09 5.34 0.24
C VAL A 83 2.75 6.05 0.09
N ARG A 84 1.70 5.42 0.60
CA ARG A 84 0.33 5.96 0.53
C ARG A 84 0.26 7.32 1.25
N PRO A 85 -0.45 8.32 0.71
CA PRO A 85 -0.56 9.63 1.35
C PRO A 85 -1.27 9.54 2.70
N PHE A 86 -0.76 10.30 3.68
CA PHE A 86 -1.28 10.39 5.05
C PHE A 86 -1.47 9.03 5.74
N ILE A 87 -0.75 7.97 5.32
CA ILE A 87 -1.06 6.62 5.78
C ILE A 87 -0.89 6.52 7.29
N PHE A 88 0.18 7.11 7.82
CA PHE A 88 0.45 7.06 9.26
C PHE A 88 -0.56 7.85 10.08
N TRP A 89 -0.94 9.04 9.61
CA TRP A 89 -1.97 9.84 10.29
C TRP A 89 -3.36 9.16 10.23
N ARG A 90 -3.72 8.54 9.10
CA ARG A 90 -5.05 7.96 8.90
C ARG A 90 -5.20 6.57 9.54
N LYS A 91 -4.16 5.75 9.48
CA LYS A 91 -4.21 4.35 9.88
C LYS A 91 -3.49 4.06 11.18
N PHE A 92 -2.51 4.85 11.58
CA PHE A 92 -1.69 4.54 12.75
C PHE A 92 -1.85 5.56 13.87
N ASN A 93 -3.00 6.25 13.95
CA ASN A 93 -3.30 7.22 15.00
C ASN A 93 -3.80 6.64 16.33
N GLY A 94 -4.22 5.37 16.37
CA GLY A 94 -4.68 4.70 17.61
C GLY A 94 -6.05 5.14 18.15
N PHE A 95 -6.68 6.18 17.58
CA PHE A 95 -7.93 6.76 18.07
C PHE A 95 -9.17 6.35 17.26
N SER A 96 -8.97 5.79 16.07
CA SER A 96 -10.05 5.38 15.17
C SER A 96 -10.30 3.89 15.22
N LYS A 97 -11.57 3.45 15.15
CA LYS A 97 -11.91 2.04 14.89
C LYS A 97 -11.30 1.50 13.59
N GLN A 98 -10.96 2.40 12.65
CA GLN A 98 -10.31 2.07 11.39
C GLN A 98 -8.77 2.10 11.46
N SER A 99 -8.20 2.26 12.65
CA SER A 99 -6.76 2.17 12.85
C SER A 99 -6.26 0.76 12.53
N SER A 100 -4.97 0.68 12.24
CA SER A 100 -4.26 -0.51 11.88
C SER A 100 -3.15 -0.74 12.89
N ASP A 101 -2.90 -2.01 13.18
CA ASP A 101 -1.92 -2.42 14.18
C ASP A 101 -0.64 -2.90 13.47
N GLY A 102 -0.73 -3.33 12.21
CA GLY A 102 0.40 -3.87 11.45
C GLY A 102 0.90 -3.00 10.31
N LEU A 103 2.22 -2.78 10.24
CA LEU A 103 2.88 -2.23 9.05
C LEU A 103 3.23 -3.38 8.09
N VAL A 104 2.63 -3.40 6.90
CA VAL A 104 2.90 -4.43 5.89
C VAL A 104 3.67 -3.86 4.71
N PHE A 105 4.81 -4.47 4.41
CA PHE A 105 5.62 -4.22 3.24
C PHE A 105 5.51 -5.44 2.33
N ASP A 106 4.93 -5.23 1.15
CA ASP A 106 4.72 -6.24 0.11
C ASP A 106 5.67 -6.08 -1.09
N LYS A 107 6.51 -5.04 -1.05
CA LYS A 107 7.44 -4.60 -2.09
C LYS A 107 8.42 -3.57 -1.55
N ALA A 108 9.56 -3.40 -2.23
CA ALA A 108 10.42 -2.25 -1.99
C ALA A 108 9.76 -0.96 -2.53
N PRO A 109 9.90 0.16 -1.84
CA PRO A 109 9.52 1.44 -2.40
C PRO A 109 10.55 1.88 -3.45
N LEU A 110 10.08 2.29 -4.63
CA LEU A 110 10.93 2.92 -5.66
C LEU A 110 11.12 4.44 -5.42
N ASN A 111 10.39 5.01 -4.47
CA ASN A 111 10.47 6.45 -4.18
C ASN A 111 11.69 6.80 -3.30
N ALA A 112 12.53 7.72 -3.77
CA ALA A 112 13.70 8.25 -3.05
C ALA A 112 13.40 8.84 -1.66
N TYR A 113 12.17 9.30 -1.41
CA TYR A 113 11.76 9.84 -0.10
C TYR A 113 11.32 8.77 0.90
N ALA A 114 11.00 7.56 0.44
CA ALA A 114 10.47 6.50 1.29
C ALA A 114 11.42 6.13 2.45
N PRO A 115 12.75 5.98 2.26
CA PRO A 115 13.67 5.74 3.36
C PRO A 115 13.61 6.81 4.46
N SER A 116 13.54 8.09 4.08
CA SER A 116 13.44 9.19 5.04
C SER A 116 12.12 9.19 5.80
N ILE A 117 11.02 8.79 5.16
CA ILE A 117 9.72 8.65 5.82
C ILE A 117 9.77 7.52 6.83
N PHE A 118 10.26 6.34 6.45
CA PHE A 118 10.34 5.20 7.38
C PHE A 118 11.32 5.46 8.53
N LYS A 119 12.39 6.23 8.30
CA LYS A 119 13.31 6.69 9.36
C LYS A 119 12.64 7.60 10.41
N SER A 120 11.48 8.19 10.11
CA SER A 120 10.72 8.99 11.07
C SER A 120 9.90 8.15 12.05
N LEU A 121 9.77 6.84 11.80
CA LEU A 121 9.13 5.89 12.71
C LEU A 121 10.05 5.62 13.90
N LYS A 122 9.47 5.50 15.10
CA LYS A 122 10.24 5.44 16.36
C LYS A 122 9.89 4.27 17.26
N TYR A 123 8.66 3.77 17.20
CA TYR A 123 8.23 2.66 18.04
C TYR A 123 8.89 1.37 17.60
N LYS A 124 9.61 0.72 18.52
CA LYS A 124 10.22 -0.58 18.26
C LYS A 124 9.19 -1.68 18.44
N VAL A 125 9.06 -2.54 17.43
CA VAL A 125 8.05 -3.62 17.42
C VAL A 125 8.61 -4.91 16.80
N PRO A 126 8.00 -6.07 17.08
CA PRO A 126 8.40 -7.32 16.46
C PRO A 126 8.21 -7.29 14.94
N LEU A 127 9.18 -7.84 14.21
CA LEU A 127 9.16 -7.97 12.76
C LEU A 127 8.98 -9.43 12.36
N TYR A 128 8.01 -9.70 11.50
CA TYR A 128 7.74 -11.02 10.93
C TYR A 128 8.09 -11.00 9.45
N GLN A 129 9.09 -11.77 9.07
CA GLN A 129 9.53 -11.91 7.68
C GLN A 129 9.12 -13.27 7.14
N ILE A 130 8.27 -13.27 6.12
CA ILE A 130 7.83 -14.50 5.47
C ILE A 130 8.92 -14.94 4.49
N ILE A 131 9.39 -16.17 4.66
CA ILE A 131 10.46 -16.76 3.86
C ILE A 131 9.98 -18.02 3.15
N ARG A 132 10.25 -18.09 1.85
CA ARG A 132 9.96 -19.23 0.99
C ARG A 132 11.20 -19.58 0.18
N ASP A 133 11.32 -20.84 -0.21
CA ASP A 133 12.33 -21.29 -1.15
C ASP A 133 12.35 -20.39 -2.42
N PRO A 134 13.51 -19.79 -2.76
CA PRO A 134 13.69 -18.95 -3.94
C PRO A 134 13.14 -19.52 -5.24
N ILE A 135 13.38 -20.81 -5.49
CA ILE A 135 12.94 -21.46 -6.73
C ILE A 135 11.41 -21.52 -6.76
N SER A 136 10.79 -21.82 -5.62
CA SER A 136 9.34 -21.82 -5.47
C SER A 136 8.72 -20.43 -5.64
N ILE A 137 9.40 -19.36 -5.21
CA ILE A 137 8.98 -17.98 -5.48
C ILE A 137 9.01 -17.69 -6.98
N ILE A 138 10.11 -18.04 -7.66
CA ILE A 138 10.26 -17.88 -9.11
C ILE A 138 9.13 -18.60 -9.86
N LYS A 139 8.93 -19.89 -9.56
CA LYS A 139 7.85 -20.71 -10.15
C LYS A 139 6.48 -20.09 -9.91
N SER A 140 6.22 -19.59 -8.70
CA SER A 140 4.94 -18.94 -8.37
C SER A 140 4.70 -17.69 -9.22
N ASN A 141 5.72 -16.84 -9.39
CA ASN A 141 5.61 -15.63 -10.21
C ASN A 141 5.44 -15.96 -11.69
N ILE A 142 6.20 -16.92 -12.21
CA ILE A 142 6.05 -17.41 -13.59
C ILE A 142 4.63 -17.92 -13.83
N ASN A 143 4.10 -18.76 -12.94
CA ASN A 143 2.74 -19.31 -13.08
C ASN A 143 1.70 -18.19 -13.13
N VAL A 144 1.82 -17.18 -12.27
CA VAL A 144 0.91 -16.01 -12.25
C VAL A 144 1.03 -15.21 -13.55
N SER A 145 2.24 -14.92 -14.02
CA SER A 145 2.47 -14.19 -15.27
C SER A 145 1.91 -14.95 -16.47
N MET A 146 2.20 -16.25 -16.58
CA MET A 146 1.67 -17.12 -17.63
C MET A 146 0.14 -17.19 -17.59
N PHE A 147 -0.46 -17.27 -16.40
CA PHE A 147 -1.92 -17.25 -16.24
C PHE A 147 -2.51 -15.92 -16.73
N HIS A 148 -1.90 -14.78 -16.40
CA HIS A 148 -2.33 -13.48 -16.92
C HIS A 148 -2.20 -13.34 -18.45
N ALA A 149 -1.27 -14.09 -19.06
CA ALA A 149 -1.04 -14.09 -20.50
C ALA A 149 -1.65 -15.28 -21.23
N ILE A 150 -2.45 -16.12 -20.57
CA ILE A 150 -2.91 -17.41 -21.15
C ILE A 150 -3.67 -17.25 -22.47
N SER A 151 -4.40 -16.14 -22.63
CA SER A 151 -5.11 -15.78 -23.87
C SER A 151 -4.20 -15.43 -25.05
N LYS A 152 -2.90 -15.21 -24.81
CA LYS A 152 -1.88 -14.86 -25.80
C LYS A 152 -0.94 -16.04 -26.10
N ILE A 153 -1.02 -17.12 -25.34
CA ILE A 153 -0.17 -18.31 -25.50
C ILE A 153 -0.95 -19.30 -26.37
N ASN A 154 -0.58 -19.41 -27.64
CA ASN A 154 -1.25 -20.30 -28.59
C ASN A 154 -0.43 -21.56 -28.92
N SER A 155 0.83 -21.58 -28.52
CA SER A 155 1.78 -22.66 -28.80
C SER A 155 2.75 -22.87 -27.64
N GLN A 156 3.46 -24.01 -27.67
CA GLN A 156 4.55 -24.28 -26.73
C GLN A 156 5.71 -23.28 -26.89
N GLU A 157 5.96 -22.81 -28.10
CA GLU A 157 6.99 -21.79 -28.38
C GLU A 157 6.63 -20.45 -27.73
N ASP A 158 5.37 -20.02 -27.83
CA ASP A 158 4.88 -18.80 -27.15
C ASP A 158 5.06 -18.90 -25.63
N ALA A 159 4.73 -20.08 -25.06
CA ALA A 159 4.89 -20.35 -23.65
C ALA A 159 6.36 -20.26 -23.20
N SER A 160 7.27 -20.86 -23.98
CA SER A 160 8.71 -20.80 -23.73
C SER A 160 9.26 -19.38 -23.85
N ASN A 161 8.88 -18.63 -24.88
CA ASN A 161 9.29 -17.23 -25.06
C ASN A 161 8.80 -16.36 -23.89
N TYR A 162 7.55 -16.54 -23.47
CA TYR A 162 6.98 -15.80 -22.36
C TYR A 162 7.62 -16.15 -21.01
N LEU A 163 7.99 -17.42 -20.82
CA LEU A 163 8.74 -17.89 -19.66
C LEU A 163 10.09 -17.17 -19.55
N PHE A 164 10.89 -17.16 -20.62
CA PHE A 164 12.19 -16.47 -20.63
C PHE A 164 12.03 -14.97 -20.41
N LEU A 165 11.10 -14.32 -21.10
CA LEU A 165 10.78 -12.91 -20.89
C LEU A 165 10.41 -12.61 -19.43
N THR A 166 9.64 -13.49 -18.79
CA THR A 166 9.27 -13.32 -17.38
C THR A 166 10.48 -13.42 -16.47
N ILE A 167 11.35 -14.42 -16.69
CA ILE A 167 12.58 -14.61 -15.91
C ILE A 167 13.51 -13.40 -16.07
N ASP A 168 13.67 -12.86 -17.28
CA ASP A 168 14.54 -11.71 -17.54
C ASP A 168 14.04 -10.40 -16.88
N HIS A 169 12.74 -10.30 -16.58
CA HIS A 169 12.13 -9.09 -16.01
C HIS A 169 11.62 -9.28 -14.58
N ILE A 170 11.89 -10.41 -13.94
CA ILE A 170 11.35 -10.75 -12.62
C ILE A 170 11.98 -9.96 -11.46
N GLU A 171 13.02 -9.15 -11.72
CA GLU A 171 13.81 -8.46 -10.70
C GLU A 171 12.95 -7.65 -9.71
N HIS A 172 11.90 -6.98 -10.21
CA HIS A 172 10.95 -6.22 -9.38
C HIS A 172 10.05 -7.09 -8.49
N LEU A 173 9.90 -8.38 -8.80
CA LEU A 173 9.13 -9.37 -8.05
C LEU A 173 10.01 -10.20 -7.10
N MET A 174 11.33 -10.04 -7.19
CA MET A 174 12.30 -10.90 -6.53
C MET A 174 13.20 -10.14 -5.55
N PHE A 175 13.29 -10.67 -4.35
CA PHE A 175 14.40 -10.42 -3.41
C PHE A 175 14.67 -8.98 -3.02
N HIS A 176 13.64 -8.22 -2.68
CA HIS A 176 13.83 -6.97 -1.95
C HIS A 176 13.82 -7.13 -0.42
N PHE A 177 13.85 -8.36 0.12
CA PHE A 177 13.81 -8.58 1.57
C PHE A 177 14.90 -7.81 2.32
N THR A 178 16.12 -7.77 1.78
CA THR A 178 17.24 -7.04 2.40
C THR A 178 16.99 -5.54 2.38
N SER A 179 16.53 -5.01 1.25
CA SER A 179 16.22 -3.58 1.09
C SER A 179 15.04 -3.16 1.97
N GLU A 180 13.96 -3.93 1.98
CA GLU A 180 12.79 -3.71 2.83
C GLU A 180 13.16 -3.79 4.31
N ARG A 181 13.91 -4.80 4.72
CA ARG A 181 14.39 -4.94 6.09
C ARG A 181 15.28 -3.77 6.50
N ALA A 182 16.14 -3.28 5.61
CA ALA A 182 16.97 -2.12 5.90
C ALA A 182 16.15 -0.85 6.17
N LEU A 183 14.98 -0.69 5.53
CA LEU A 183 14.10 0.47 5.75
C LEU A 183 13.56 0.54 7.18
N VAL A 184 13.35 -0.61 7.82
CA VAL A 184 12.66 -0.72 9.11
C VAL A 184 13.52 -1.36 10.22
N SER A 185 14.78 -1.68 9.94
CA SER A 185 15.68 -2.33 10.90
C SER A 185 15.82 -1.55 12.22
N HIS A 186 15.82 -0.22 12.15
CA HIS A 186 15.92 0.67 13.30
C HIS A 186 14.69 0.62 14.24
N ILE A 187 13.54 0.17 13.75
CA ILE A 187 12.28 0.00 14.50
C ILE A 187 11.92 -1.48 14.74
N ALA A 188 12.78 -2.42 14.34
CA ALA A 188 12.59 -3.82 14.68
C ALA A 188 13.14 -4.08 16.10
N SER A 189 12.30 -4.58 17.01
CA SER A 189 12.77 -5.04 18.33
C SER A 189 13.39 -6.44 18.24
N GLU A 190 12.86 -7.28 17.36
CA GLU A 190 13.25 -8.65 17.12
C GLU A 190 12.78 -9.10 15.72
N VAL A 191 13.35 -10.17 15.19
CA VAL A 191 13.03 -10.68 13.85
C VAL A 191 12.59 -12.15 13.95
N HIS A 192 11.38 -12.41 13.49
CA HIS A 192 10.76 -13.73 13.40
C HIS A 192 10.68 -14.14 11.93
N TYR A 193 11.22 -15.32 11.59
CA TYR A 193 11.10 -15.86 10.25
C TYR A 193 9.94 -16.86 10.18
N LEU A 194 8.96 -16.56 9.33
CA LEU A 194 7.83 -17.45 9.07
C LEU A 194 8.12 -18.23 7.80
N ARG A 195 8.33 -19.54 7.92
CA ARG A 195 8.54 -20.44 6.78
C ARG A 195 7.20 -20.95 6.26
N MET A 196 7.24 -21.62 5.12
CA MET A 196 6.05 -22.26 4.54
C MET A 196 5.34 -23.21 5.49
N ARG A 197 6.08 -24.02 6.24
CA ARG A 197 5.48 -24.89 7.27
C ARG A 197 4.79 -24.15 8.41
N ASP A 198 5.12 -22.88 8.61
CA ASP A 198 4.53 -22.05 9.67
C ASP A 198 3.25 -21.35 9.14
N ILE A 199 3.02 -21.34 7.82
CA ILE A 199 1.85 -20.71 7.18
C ILE A 199 1.08 -21.66 6.23
N ASP A 200 1.34 -22.96 6.28
CA ASP A 200 0.55 -23.96 5.59
C ASP A 200 -0.66 -24.39 6.44
N ASP A 201 -1.50 -25.28 5.90
CA ASP A 201 -2.73 -25.72 6.56
C ASP A 201 -2.49 -26.33 7.95
N SER A 202 -1.29 -26.88 8.20
CA SER A 202 -0.92 -27.53 9.46
C SER A 202 -0.33 -26.56 10.49
N GLY A 203 0.44 -25.57 10.03
CA GLY A 203 1.14 -24.62 10.89
C GLY A 203 0.36 -23.33 11.17
N MET A 204 -0.56 -22.93 10.28
CA MET A 204 -1.23 -21.62 10.35
C MET A 204 -1.96 -21.41 11.67
N LEU A 205 -2.66 -22.43 12.18
CA LEU A 205 -3.38 -22.34 13.45
C LEU A 205 -2.46 -22.01 14.62
N HIS A 206 -1.36 -22.75 14.76
CA HIS A 206 -0.38 -22.52 15.81
C HIS A 206 0.29 -21.14 15.68
N THR A 207 0.61 -20.74 14.45
CA THR A 207 1.15 -19.40 14.16
C THR A 207 0.18 -18.30 14.57
N MET A 208 -1.12 -18.44 14.26
CA MET A 208 -2.15 -17.48 14.66
C MET A 208 -2.37 -17.46 16.17
N GLN A 209 -2.34 -18.61 16.84
CA GLN A 209 -2.41 -18.68 18.31
C GLN A 209 -1.24 -17.96 18.98
N SER A 210 -0.02 -18.20 18.51
CA SER A 210 1.17 -17.51 18.99
C SER A 210 1.09 -16.00 18.75
N PHE A 211 0.64 -15.59 17.57
CA PHE A 211 0.47 -14.18 17.22
C PHE A 211 -0.61 -13.51 18.08
N ALA A 212 -1.77 -14.15 18.23
CA ALA A 212 -2.89 -13.65 19.02
C ALA A 212 -2.50 -13.49 20.49
N SER A 213 -1.87 -14.51 21.07
CA SER A 213 -1.38 -14.47 22.46
C SER A 213 -0.39 -13.32 22.69
N LYS A 214 0.57 -13.14 21.77
CA LYS A 214 1.61 -12.10 21.91
C LYS A 214 1.06 -10.68 21.88
N PHE A 215 0.03 -10.43 21.09
CA PHE A 215 -0.52 -9.08 20.89
C PHE A 215 -1.88 -8.86 21.58
N GLY A 216 -2.37 -9.85 22.32
CA GLY A 216 -3.64 -9.79 23.03
C GLY A 216 -4.86 -9.77 22.11
N TYR A 217 -4.80 -10.46 20.96
CA TYR A 217 -5.97 -10.63 20.09
C TYR A 217 -6.81 -11.82 20.57
N ASN A 218 -8.12 -11.70 20.45
CA ASN A 218 -9.03 -12.80 20.72
C ASN A 218 -9.09 -13.71 19.49
N LEU A 219 -8.82 -14.98 19.70
CA LEU A 219 -9.28 -16.02 18.80
C LEU A 219 -10.75 -16.23 19.13
N ASP A 220 -11.65 -15.62 18.37
CA ASP A 220 -13.07 -15.88 18.56
C ASP A 220 -13.30 -17.40 18.41
N SER A 221 -13.85 -18.01 19.46
CA SER A 221 -14.24 -19.41 19.53
C SER A 221 -15.36 -19.77 18.56
N GLN A 222 -15.86 -18.84 17.74
CA GLN A 222 -16.71 -19.13 16.59
C GLN A 222 -15.96 -19.74 15.40
N SER A 223 -14.68 -20.08 15.57
CA SER A 223 -13.96 -21.04 14.73
C SER A 223 -14.03 -22.48 15.28
N SER A 224 -14.89 -22.76 16.26
CA SER A 224 -15.11 -24.14 16.75
C SER A 224 -15.93 -25.03 15.80
N ASP A 225 -16.39 -24.52 14.66
CA ASP A 225 -16.83 -25.34 13.51
C ASP A 225 -15.66 -25.72 12.57
N VAL A 226 -14.41 -25.39 12.92
CA VAL A 226 -13.20 -25.65 12.09
C VAL A 226 -12.42 -26.90 12.54
N VAL A 227 -12.89 -27.63 13.56
CA VAL A 227 -12.24 -28.87 14.03
C VAL A 227 -13.12 -30.08 13.75
N GLY A 228 -13.14 -30.51 12.49
CA GLY A 228 -13.84 -31.74 12.10
C GLY A 228 -13.95 -31.95 10.60
N GLY A 229 -12.84 -32.30 9.95
CA GLY A 229 -12.83 -33.03 8.68
C GLY A 229 -13.36 -32.31 7.43
N GLY A 230 -12.46 -32.06 6.48
CA GLY A 230 -12.81 -31.83 5.08
C GLY A 230 -13.17 -30.38 4.73
N ALA A 231 -12.33 -29.81 3.87
CA ALA A 231 -12.59 -28.69 2.96
C ALA A 231 -13.94 -27.97 3.12
N ASN A 232 -13.93 -26.77 3.71
CA ASN A 232 -14.56 -25.56 3.16
C ASN A 232 -14.39 -24.38 4.14
N LEU A 233 -13.32 -23.60 3.95
CA LEU A 233 -13.26 -22.23 4.43
C LEU A 233 -14.34 -21.42 3.70
N PRO A 234 -15.12 -20.55 4.37
CA PRO A 234 -16.10 -19.72 3.68
C PRO A 234 -15.38 -18.66 2.86
N LEU A 235 -15.16 -18.96 1.57
CA LEU A 235 -14.82 -18.00 0.53
C LEU A 235 -15.98 -17.00 0.37
N LYS A 236 -16.07 -16.00 1.24
CA LYS A 236 -16.70 -14.73 0.86
C LYS A 236 -15.68 -13.95 0.04
N ALA A 237 -15.58 -14.30 -1.24
CA ALA A 237 -14.92 -13.49 -2.23
C ALA A 237 -15.63 -12.12 -2.30
N GLN A 238 -15.08 -11.11 -1.63
CA GLN A 238 -15.33 -9.73 -2.03
C GLN A 238 -14.55 -9.48 -3.32
N THR A 239 -15.25 -9.60 -4.45
CA THR A 239 -14.80 -9.15 -5.77
C THR A 239 -14.33 -7.70 -5.69
N THR A 240 -13.01 -7.51 -5.65
CA THR A 240 -12.40 -6.22 -5.95
C THR A 240 -12.00 -6.24 -7.43
N ASN A 241 -12.71 -5.44 -8.23
CA ASN A 241 -12.47 -5.29 -9.65
C ASN A 241 -11.05 -4.73 -9.88
N PHE A 242 -10.11 -5.60 -10.26
CA PHE A 242 -8.76 -5.22 -10.68
C PHE A 242 -8.79 -4.98 -12.20
N GLN A 243 -8.85 -3.71 -12.62
CA GLN A 243 -8.60 -3.34 -14.01
C GLN A 243 -7.11 -3.07 -14.20
N ALA A 244 -6.45 -3.95 -14.96
CA ALA A 244 -5.08 -3.77 -15.41
C ALA A 244 -5.02 -2.76 -16.56
N HIS A 245 -4.24 -1.68 -16.40
CA HIS A 245 -3.80 -0.85 -17.51
C HIS A 245 -2.27 -0.84 -17.57
N ILE A 246 -1.77 -1.47 -18.62
CA ILE A 246 -0.37 -1.56 -19.05
C ILE A 246 0.06 -0.20 -19.64
N PHE A 247 1.24 0.33 -19.30
CA PHE A 247 2.01 1.19 -20.21
C PHE A 247 3.50 1.26 -19.81
N LEU A 248 4.38 0.91 -20.75
CA LEU A 248 5.83 1.11 -20.66
C LEU A 248 6.23 2.55 -21.08
N PRO A 249 7.42 3.05 -20.68
CA PRO A 249 7.80 4.45 -20.70
C PRO A 249 8.67 4.83 -21.92
N ASN A 250 8.79 6.13 -22.18
CA ASN A 250 10.06 6.79 -22.55
C ASN A 250 9.84 8.29 -22.84
N PHE A 251 10.20 9.19 -21.89
CA PHE A 251 10.61 10.58 -22.20
C PHE A 251 11.18 11.40 -21.01
N ILE A 252 11.63 10.80 -19.90
CA ILE A 252 11.85 11.56 -18.64
C ILE A 252 13.34 11.86 -18.32
N SER A 253 14.29 11.52 -19.20
CA SER A 253 15.72 11.75 -18.93
C SER A 253 16.22 13.19 -19.10
N GLN A 254 15.39 14.16 -19.48
CA GLN A 254 15.88 15.50 -19.86
C GLN A 254 15.43 16.68 -18.97
N ILE A 255 14.57 16.49 -17.96
CA ILE A 255 14.00 17.63 -17.19
C ILE A 255 14.37 17.62 -15.68
N ILE A 256 14.83 16.49 -15.15
CA ILE A 256 15.08 16.33 -13.70
C ILE A 256 16.22 17.19 -13.13
N PRO A 257 17.30 17.55 -13.86
CA PRO A 257 18.39 18.33 -13.25
C PRO A 257 18.02 19.78 -12.85
N GLN A 258 16.90 20.35 -13.30
CA GLN A 258 16.60 21.77 -13.08
C GLN A 258 15.68 22.08 -11.88
N LEU A 259 15.08 21.07 -11.24
CA LEU A 259 14.20 21.29 -10.06
C LEU A 259 14.84 20.90 -8.72
N ILE A 260 16.00 20.22 -8.73
CA ILE A 260 16.68 19.73 -7.53
C ILE A 260 17.64 20.79 -6.92
N TRP A 261 17.83 21.92 -7.59
CA TRP A 261 18.72 23.01 -7.14
C TRP A 261 18.00 24.35 -6.98
N ILE A 262 16.96 24.40 -6.15
CA ILE A 262 16.54 25.67 -5.54
C ILE A 262 17.06 25.68 -4.11
N PRO A 263 18.24 26.30 -3.84
CA PRO A 263 18.72 26.45 -2.49
C PRO A 263 17.78 27.41 -1.73
N PHE A 264 16.96 26.88 -0.83
CA PHE A 264 16.22 27.71 0.11
C PHE A 264 17.22 28.29 1.11
N LYS A 265 17.64 29.55 0.90
CA LYS A 265 18.61 30.26 1.76
C LYS A 265 18.12 30.49 3.21
N ASN A 266 16.85 30.25 3.52
CA ASN A 266 16.30 30.54 4.85
C ASN A 266 15.28 29.46 5.29
N PRO A 267 15.41 28.86 6.50
CA PRO A 267 14.43 27.90 7.02
C PRO A 267 12.99 28.45 7.09
N LEU A 268 12.82 29.78 7.22
CA LEU A 268 11.52 30.44 7.18
C LEU A 268 10.83 30.34 5.81
N SER A 269 11.56 30.40 4.69
CA SER A 269 10.94 30.29 3.36
C SER A 269 10.53 28.84 3.04
N ARG A 270 11.26 27.87 3.59
CA ARG A 270 10.87 26.45 3.55
C ARG A 270 9.60 26.21 4.36
N ALA A 271 9.53 26.72 5.60
CA ALA A 271 8.34 26.62 6.45
C ALA A 271 7.12 27.32 5.82
N ARG A 272 7.32 28.49 5.20
CA ARG A 272 6.27 29.24 4.51
C ARG A 272 5.74 28.51 3.28
N PHE A 273 6.61 27.90 2.49
CA PHE A 273 6.20 27.03 1.37
C PHE A 273 5.34 25.85 1.87
N PHE A 274 5.76 25.16 2.94
CA PHE A 274 4.96 24.08 3.51
C PHE A 274 3.65 24.57 4.13
N LEU A 275 3.64 25.77 4.73
CA LEU A 275 2.44 26.41 5.26
C LEU A 275 1.47 26.78 4.12
N ASP A 276 1.96 27.31 3.00
CA ASP A 276 1.14 27.69 1.85
C ASP A 276 0.53 26.45 1.17
N VAL A 277 1.31 25.37 1.05
CA VAL A 277 0.78 24.07 0.60
C VAL A 277 -0.25 23.52 1.60
N PHE A 278 0.05 23.56 2.90
CA PHE A 278 -0.87 23.13 3.96
C PHE A 278 -2.17 23.95 3.96
N LEU A 279 -2.09 25.27 3.86
CA LEU A 279 -3.24 26.17 3.78
C LEU A 279 -4.03 25.95 2.49
N MET A 280 -3.37 25.67 1.37
CA MET A 280 -4.06 25.28 0.13
C MET A 280 -4.87 23.99 0.34
N PHE A 281 -4.30 22.98 1.01
CA PHE A 281 -5.02 21.74 1.34
C PHE A 281 -6.11 21.95 2.40
N LEU A 282 -5.87 22.77 3.43
CA LEU A 282 -6.85 23.11 4.45
C LEU A 282 -8.04 23.85 3.83
N ASN A 283 -7.80 24.75 2.88
CA ASN A 283 -8.84 25.49 2.16
C ASN A 283 -9.66 24.56 1.24
N ILE A 284 -9.02 23.54 0.65
CA ILE A 284 -9.72 22.47 -0.07
C ILE A 284 -10.61 21.68 0.90
N ILE A 285 -10.08 21.22 2.04
CA ILE A 285 -10.83 20.46 3.05
C ILE A 285 -12.00 21.28 3.63
N MET A 286 -11.78 22.55 3.95
CA MET A 286 -12.77 23.48 4.49
C MET A 286 -13.90 23.78 3.50
N ARG A 287 -13.59 23.88 2.19
CA ARG A 287 -14.60 24.00 1.13
C ARG A 287 -15.45 22.74 0.95
N PHE A 288 -14.90 21.56 1.27
CA PHE A 288 -15.67 20.32 1.30
C PHE A 288 -16.54 20.18 2.55
N SER A 289 -16.10 20.69 3.71
CA SER A 289 -16.90 20.71 4.96
C SER A 289 -18.14 21.61 4.84
N SER A 290 -17.97 22.81 4.27
CA SER A 290 -19.08 23.76 4.04
C SER A 290 -20.09 23.25 2.99
N SER A 291 -19.63 22.47 2.01
CA SER A 291 -20.52 21.78 1.05
C SER A 291 -21.31 20.63 1.69
N LEU A 292 -20.79 20.00 2.77
CA LEU A 292 -21.47 18.93 3.51
C LEU A 292 -22.59 19.48 4.41
N HIS A 293 -22.39 20.66 4.99
CA HIS A 293 -23.40 21.33 5.82
C HIS A 293 -24.62 21.81 5.01
N LEU A 294 -24.40 22.22 3.75
CA LEU A 294 -25.47 22.56 2.80
C LEU A 294 -26.27 21.32 2.35
N LEU A 295 -25.61 20.19 2.12
CA LEU A 295 -26.27 18.92 1.75
C LEU A 295 -27.07 18.30 2.90
N VAL A 296 -26.61 18.44 4.15
CA VAL A 296 -27.37 17.99 5.34
C VAL A 296 -28.57 18.91 5.62
N SER A 297 -28.44 20.22 5.37
CA SER A 297 -29.55 21.18 5.49
C SER A 297 -30.64 20.94 4.44
N MET A 298 -30.27 20.64 3.19
CA MET A 298 -31.25 20.33 2.12
C MET A 298 -31.91 18.96 2.30
N GLY A 299 -31.24 17.99 2.91
CA GLY A 299 -31.82 16.67 3.21
C GLY A 299 -32.92 16.70 4.28
N ASN A 300 -32.89 17.66 5.21
CA ASN A 300 -33.89 17.79 6.27
C ASN A 300 -35.15 18.56 5.84
N LEU A 301 -35.07 19.37 4.77
CA LEU A 301 -36.25 20.04 4.19
C LEU A 301 -37.12 19.07 3.36
N SER A 302 -36.52 18.02 2.79
CA SER A 302 -37.25 17.02 2.00
C SER A 302 -38.02 15.99 2.85
N LYS A 303 -37.78 15.91 4.17
CA LYS A 303 -38.44 14.95 5.08
C LYS A 303 -39.62 15.54 5.86
N LYS A 304 -40.01 16.80 5.60
CA LYS A 304 -41.15 17.47 6.24
C LYS A 304 -42.34 17.71 5.29
N SER A 305 -42.34 17.11 4.10
CA SER A 305 -43.44 17.20 3.14
C SER A 305 -43.81 15.84 2.54
N ILE A 306 -44.16 14.89 3.40
CA ILE A 306 -45.10 13.78 3.14
C ILE A 306 -45.80 13.51 4.47
#